data_AF-A0A1A7ZG19-F1
#
_entry.id   AF-A0A1A7ZG19-F1
#
_cell.length_a   1.000
_cell.length_b   1.000
_cell.length_c   1.000
_cell.angle_alpha   90.00
_cell.angle_beta   90.00
_cell.angle_gamma   90.00
#
_symmetry.space_group_name_H-M   'P 1'
#
loop_
_entity.id
_entity.type
_entity.pdbx_description
1 polymer ?
#
loop_
_entity_poly.entity_id
_entity_poly.type
_entity_poly.pdbx_seq_one_letter_code
_entity_poly.pdbx_strand_id
1 'polypeptide(L)' 'PVTLGQILTFASGVDTIPPLVFSHRPGTEFLHVEHGNRCIFPEANTCEVILRLPVHPTYNIFVEYMESGIL' A
#
# COMPACT_ATOMS: atom_id res chain seq x y z
N PRO A 1 -3.53 -1.88 14.55
CA PRO A 1 -4.34 -1.36 13.44
C PRO A 1 -3.64 -0.18 12.77
N VAL A 2 -3.19 -0.39 11.53
CA VAL A 2 -2.76 0.71 10.65
C VAL A 2 -3.89 1.71 10.46
N THR A 3 -3.56 3.00 10.58
CA THR A 3 -4.50 4.11 10.40
C THR A 3 -4.51 4.62 8.96
N LEU A 4 -5.56 5.36 8.58
CA LEU A 4 -5.63 5.98 7.25
C LEU A 4 -4.44 6.91 6.98
N GLY A 5 -4.02 7.71 7.98
CA GLY A 5 -2.87 8.60 7.84
C GLY A 5 -1.57 7.84 7.54
N GLN A 6 -1.36 6.68 8.18
CA GLN A 6 -0.20 5.83 7.90
C GLN A 6 -0.24 5.23 6.48
N ILE A 7 -1.43 4.84 6.01
CA ILE A 7 -1.61 4.38 4.63
C ILE A 7 -1.31 5.51 3.64
N LEU A 8 -1.79 6.72 3.92
CA LEU A 8 -1.52 7.89 3.08
C LEU A 8 -0.03 8.20 3.05
N THR A 9 0.64 8.22 4.20
CA THR A 9 2.09 8.47 4.27
C THR A 9 2.86 7.42 3.47
N PHE A 10 2.50 6.14 3.60
CA PHE A 10 3.13 5.07 2.86
C PHE A 10 2.89 5.17 1.34
N ALA A 11 1.65 5.41 0.92
CA ALA A 11 1.25 5.41 -0.49
C ALA A 11 1.57 6.71 -1.24
N SER A 12 1.72 7.84 -0.54
CA SER A 12 1.82 9.17 -1.14
C SER A 12 2.92 10.06 -0.56
N GLY A 13 3.56 9.65 0.54
CA GLY A 13 4.55 10.45 1.25
C GLY A 13 3.98 11.56 2.15
N VAL A 14 2.64 11.71 2.21
CA VAL A 14 1.96 12.70 3.05
C VAL A 14 0.88 12.03 3.91
N ASP A 15 0.66 12.54 5.12
CA ASP A 15 -0.29 11.98 6.09
C ASP A 15 -1.73 12.49 5.90
N THR A 16 -1.91 13.47 5.02
CA THR A 16 -3.18 14.15 4.75
C THR A 16 -3.33 14.46 3.26
N ILE A 17 -4.58 14.52 2.80
CA ILE A 17 -4.87 14.85 1.40
C ILE A 17 -4.56 16.34 1.17
N PRO A 18 -3.74 16.68 0.16
CA PRO A 18 -3.43 18.09 -0.15
C PRO A 18 -4.71 18.88 -0.48
N PRO A 19 -4.77 20.19 -0.17
CA PRO A 19 -5.93 21.04 -0.53
C PRO A 19 -6.25 21.06 -2.03
N LEU A 20 -5.24 20.86 -2.87
CA LEU A 20 -5.35 20.80 -4.33
C LEU A 20 -5.60 19.38 -4.87
N VAL A 21 -5.85 18.41 -3.98
CA VAL A 21 -5.92 16.98 -4.29
C VAL A 21 -4.60 16.46 -4.88
N PHE A 22 -4.42 15.14 -4.98
CA PHE A 22 -3.23 14.57 -5.60
C PHE A 22 -3.19 14.85 -7.12
N SER A 23 -2.01 15.15 -7.65
CA SER A 23 -1.78 15.36 -9.08
C SER A 23 -2.11 14.11 -9.91
N HIS A 24 -1.90 12.94 -9.31
CA HIS A 24 -2.24 11.64 -9.87
C HIS A 24 -3.45 11.06 -9.12
N ARG A 25 -4.33 10.35 -9.82
CA ARG A 25 -5.47 9.69 -9.20
C ARG A 25 -4.97 8.54 -8.33
N PRO A 26 -5.29 8.52 -7.02
CA PRO A 26 -4.90 7.42 -6.15
C PRO A 26 -5.39 6.07 -6.68
N GLY A 27 -4.52 5.06 -6.61
CA GLY A 27 -4.78 3.74 -7.18
C GLY A 27 -4.36 2.60 -6.26
N THR A 28 -4.89 1.41 -6.55
CA THR A 28 -4.46 0.16 -5.93
C THR A 28 -4.14 -0.88 -6.99
N GLU A 29 -3.06 -1.62 -6.75
CA GLU A 29 -2.61 -2.73 -7.60
C GLU A 29 -2.38 -3.96 -6.73
N PHE A 30 -2.43 -5.16 -7.34
CA PHE A 30 -2.10 -6.40 -6.64
C PHE A 30 -0.72 -6.90 -7.04
N LEU A 31 0.10 -7.24 -6.05
CA LEU A 31 1.36 -7.94 -6.24
C LEU A 31 1.06 -9.43 -6.43
N HIS A 32 0.77 -9.80 -7.66
CA HIS A 32 0.61 -11.20 -8.04
C HIS A 32 1.96 -11.94 -8.02
N VAL A 33 1.91 -13.27 -7.96
CA VAL A 33 3.11 -14.10 -8.03
C VAL A 33 3.68 -13.98 -9.44
N GLU A 34 4.83 -13.33 -9.58
CA GLU A 34 5.57 -13.26 -10.83
C GLU A 34 6.82 -14.15 -10.74
N HIS A 35 7.00 -15.03 -11.73
CA HIS A 35 8.18 -15.89 -11.84
C HIS A 35 8.48 -16.76 -10.60
N GLY A 36 7.45 -17.10 -9.82
CA GLY A 36 7.59 -17.91 -8.59
C GLY A 36 7.99 -17.12 -7.34
N ASN A 37 8.23 -15.81 -7.45
CA ASN A 37 8.49 -14.93 -6.31
C ASN A 37 7.19 -14.26 -5.88
N ARG A 38 6.84 -14.42 -4.60
CA ARG A 38 5.67 -13.77 -3.99
C ARG A 38 6.15 -12.58 -3.17
N CYS A 39 5.67 -11.38 -3.48
CA CYS A 39 5.83 -10.25 -2.58
C CYS A 39 4.98 -10.47 -1.33
N ILE A 40 5.62 -10.46 -0.16
CA ILE A 40 4.96 -10.69 1.13
C ILE A 40 4.54 -9.38 1.80
N PHE A 41 5.25 -8.28 1.55
CA PHE A 41 4.97 -6.95 2.08
C PHE A 41 4.28 -6.07 1.03
N PRO A 42 3.54 -5.02 1.44
CA PRO A 42 3.05 -4.01 0.52
C PRO A 42 4.18 -3.20 -0.10
N GLU A 43 3.90 -2.62 -1.26
CA GLU A 43 4.77 -1.64 -1.91
C GLU A 43 3.97 -0.39 -2.23
N ALA A 44 4.66 0.72 -2.48
CA ALA A 44 4.05 1.96 -2.91
C ALA A 44 4.84 2.59 -4.04
N ASN A 45 4.12 3.20 -4.98
CA ASN A 45 4.67 4.22 -5.86
C ASN A 45 4.12 5.57 -5.39
N THR A 46 4.92 6.28 -4.61
CA THR A 46 4.52 7.56 -4.00
C THR A 46 4.33 8.69 -5.00
N CYS A 47 5.06 8.66 -6.12
CA CYS A 47 4.91 9.64 -7.19
C CYS A 47 3.54 9.54 -7.87
N GLU A 48 3.06 8.31 -8.10
CA GLU A 48 1.77 8.04 -8.75
C GLU A 48 0.63 7.81 -7.75
N VAL A 49 0.92 7.82 -6.45
CA VAL A 49 -0.04 7.57 -5.36
C VAL A 49 -0.70 6.17 -5.52
N ILE A 50 0.12 5.16 -5.76
CA ILE A 50 -0.32 3.77 -5.95
C ILE A 50 0.10 2.93 -4.75
N LEU A 51 -0.87 2.29 -4.10
CA LEU A 51 -0.66 1.27 -3.08
C LEU A 51 -0.73 -0.13 -3.71
N ARG A 52 0.34 -0.92 -3.60
CA ARG A 52 0.39 -2.29 -4.10
C ARG A 52 0.19 -3.29 -2.97
N LEU A 53 -0.82 -4.14 -3.11
CA LEU A 53 -1.28 -5.06 -2.09
C LEU A 53 -0.70 -6.47 -2.31
N PRO A 54 -0.04 -7.07 -1.31
CA PRO A 54 0.40 -8.45 -1.41
C PRO A 54 -0.82 -9.38 -1.32
N VAL A 55 -0.87 -10.40 -2.17
CA VAL A 55 -1.94 -11.39 -2.12
C VAL A 55 -1.59 -12.43 -1.07
N HIS A 56 -2.43 -12.58 -0.04
CA HIS A 56 -2.27 -13.54 1.06
C HIS A 56 -3.45 -14.53 1.15
N PRO A 57 -3.26 -15.76 1.70
CA PRO A 57 -4.30 -16.79 1.70
C PRO A 57 -5.44 -16.50 2.68
N THR A 58 -5.18 -15.68 3.70
CA THR A 58 -6.17 -15.30 4.72
C THR A 58 -6.05 -13.81 5.03
N TYR A 59 -7.16 -13.23 5.49
CA TYR A 59 -7.20 -11.83 5.90
C TYR A 59 -6.25 -11.53 7.07
N ASN A 60 -6.12 -12.44 8.04
CA ASN A 60 -5.24 -12.22 9.20
C ASN A 60 -3.77 -12.11 8.78
N ILE A 61 -3.32 -12.99 7.87
CA ILE A 61 -1.95 -12.94 7.32
C ILE A 61 -1.78 -11.65 6.51
N PHE A 62 -2.78 -11.29 5.69
CA PHE A 62 -2.76 -10.03 4.95
C PHE A 62 -2.57 -8.83 5.89
N VAL A 63 -3.35 -8.74 6.96
CA VAL A 63 -3.26 -7.66 7.94
C VAL A 63 -1.88 -7.64 8.61
N GLU A 64 -1.37 -8.79 9.08
CA GLU A 64 -0.05 -8.87 9.73
C GLU A 64 1.07 -8.28 8.86
N TYR A 65 1.14 -8.68 7.59
CA TYR A 65 2.17 -8.19 6.67
C TYR A 65 1.92 -6.75 6.20
N MET A 66 0.67 -6.32 6.08
CA MET A 66 0.34 -4.91 5.81
C MET A 66 0.77 -4.01 6.97
N GLU A 67 0.48 -4.42 8.21
CA GLU A 67 0.90 -3.68 9.40
C GLU A 67 2.42 -3.65 9.53
N SER A 68 3.10 -4.78 9.33
CA SER A 68 4.56 -4.84 9.39
C SER A 68 5.25 -4.08 8.26
N GLY A 69 4.62 -3.89 7.10
CA GLY A 69 5.23 -3.19 5.96
C GLY A 69 5.01 -1.67 5.95
N ILE A 70 3.98 -1.19 6.65
CA ILE A 70 3.62 0.24 6.70
C ILE A 70 4.19 0.94 7.96
N LEU A 71 4.43 0.19 9.05
CA LEU A 71 4.92 0.70 10.33
C LEU A 71 6.44 0.79 10.43
#